data_AF-A0A7S3WAD4-F1
#
_entry.id   AF-A0A7S3WAD4-F1
#
_cell.length_a   1.000
_cell.length_b   1.000
_cell.length_c   1.000
_cell.angle_alpha   90.00
_cell.angle_beta   90.00
_cell.angle_gamma   90.00
#
_symmetry.space_group_name_H-M   'P 1'
#
loop_
_entity.id
_entity.type
_entity.pdbx_description
1 polymer ?
#
loop_
_entity_poly.entity_id
_entity_poly.type
_entity_poly.pdbx_seq_one_letter_code
_entity_poly.pdbx_strand_id
1 'polypeptide(L)'
;GSAATVWVDGMEVGYSQDSKLPAEFDVTALLTSEDCCPSSGRMGGEEHTLSVQVIRWCDGSYLEDQDQWWLSGIQRHCYLYSKPVELAIRDFKVQTNVDGTTA
;
A
#
# COMPACT_ATOMS: atom_id res chain seq x y z
N GLY A 1 2.03 3.91 -13.91
CA GLY A 1 3.24 4.52 -13.32
C GLY A 1 3.92 3.35 -12.70
N SER A 2 5.13 3.04 -13.15
CA SER A 2 5.76 1.75 -12.85
C SER A 2 6.39 1.71 -11.45
N ALA A 3 6.58 2.87 -10.82
CA ALA A 3 7.17 3.00 -9.49
C ALA A 3 6.56 4.15 -8.68
N ALA A 4 6.46 3.96 -7.37
CA ALA A 4 6.02 4.99 -6.43
C ALA A 4 6.82 4.94 -5.13
N THR A 5 7.25 6.11 -4.65
CA THR A 5 7.78 6.31 -3.30
C THR A 5 6.74 7.05 -2.46
N VAL A 6 6.57 6.66 -1.20
CA VAL A 6 5.51 7.13 -0.29
C VAL A 6 6.12 7.74 0.96
N TRP A 7 5.57 8.88 1.40
CA TRP A 7 5.93 9.56 2.64
C TRP A 7 4.71 9.91 3.46
N VAL A 8 4.87 9.91 4.79
CA VAL A 8 3.91 10.43 5.76
C VAL A 8 4.63 11.46 6.62
N ASP A 9 4.10 12.69 6.67
CA ASP A 9 4.66 13.83 7.41
C ASP A 9 6.14 14.10 7.08
N GLY A 10 6.50 13.91 5.81
CA GLY A 10 7.87 14.10 5.30
C GLY A 10 8.82 12.93 5.57
N MET A 11 8.41 11.90 6.31
CA MET A 11 9.20 10.69 6.54
C MET A 11 8.87 9.62 5.49
N GLU A 12 9.90 9.00 4.93
CA GLU A 12 9.73 7.96 3.92
C GLU A 12 9.15 6.69 4.56
N VAL A 13 8.04 6.20 4.00
CA VAL A 13 7.39 4.95 4.42
C VAL A 13 7.92 3.78 3.59
N GLY A 14 8.17 4.01 2.30
CA GLY A 14 8.77 3.01 1.43
C GLY A 14 8.52 3.22 -0.06
N TYR A 15 8.87 2.18 -0.82
CA TYR A 15 8.86 2.14 -2.27
C TYR A 15 8.08 0.93 -2.79
N SER A 16 7.37 1.10 -3.91
CA SER A 16 6.69 0.02 -4.62
C SER A 16 6.95 0.09 -6.13
N GLN A 17 7.12 -1.08 -6.74
CA GLN A 17 7.37 -1.24 -8.18
C GLN A 17 6.64 -2.48 -8.72
N ASP A 18 5.45 -2.22 -9.25
CA ASP A 18 4.58 -3.07 -10.07
C ASP A 18 3.32 -2.22 -10.25
N SER A 19 2.91 -1.94 -11.48
CA SER A 19 1.81 -1.00 -11.75
C SER A 19 0.43 -1.59 -11.52
N LYS A 20 0.31 -2.92 -11.33
CA LYS A 20 -0.95 -3.65 -11.26
C LYS A 20 -1.15 -4.48 -9.99
N LEU A 21 -0.16 -4.65 -9.14
CA LEU A 21 -0.32 -5.24 -7.81
C LEU A 21 -0.65 -4.20 -6.73
N PRO A 22 -1.30 -4.58 -5.62
CA PRO A 22 -1.46 -3.71 -4.46
C PRO A 22 -0.13 -3.49 -3.73
N ALA A 23 0.02 -2.34 -3.10
CA ALA A 23 1.10 -2.04 -2.18
C ALA A 23 0.52 -1.64 -0.83
N GLU A 24 1.00 -2.26 0.25
CA GLU A 24 0.59 -1.98 1.62
C GLU A 24 1.80 -1.53 2.43
N PHE A 25 1.62 -0.47 3.22
CA PHE A 25 2.67 0.11 4.05
C PHE A 25 2.15 0.25 5.48
N ASP A 26 2.91 -0.25 6.46
CA ASP A 26 2.59 -0.05 7.88
C ASP A 26 3.09 1.32 8.34
N VAL A 27 2.15 2.19 8.69
CA VAL A 27 2.41 3.56 9.15
C VAL A 27 2.20 3.74 10.65
N THR A 28 1.97 2.65 11.40
CA THR A 28 1.60 2.69 12.83
C THR A 28 2.60 3.51 13.64
N ALA A 29 3.90 3.28 13.44
CA ALA A 29 4.95 3.99 14.17
C ALA A 29 4.98 5.49 13.84
N LEU A 30 4.73 5.87 12.58
CA LEU A 30 4.77 7.26 12.12
C LEU A 30 3.59 8.09 12.65
N LEU A 31 2.45 7.43 12.92
CA LEU A 31 1.24 8.06 13.42
C LEU A 31 1.13 8.04 14.96
N THR A 32 2.07 7.40 15.67
CA THR A 32 2.00 7.22 17.14
C THR A 32 3.24 7.69 17.89
N SER A 33 4.34 7.99 17.20
CA SER A 33 5.57 8.46 17.84
C SER A 33 5.48 9.91 18.30
N GLU A 34 6.04 10.18 19.49
CA GLU A 34 6.10 11.54 20.04
C GLU A 34 7.01 12.46 19.23
N ASP A 35 8.04 11.90 18.59
CA ASP A 35 8.99 12.62 17.74
C ASP A 35 8.36 13.16 16.45
N CYS A 36 7.28 12.51 15.98
CA CYS A 36 6.61 12.86 14.72
C CYS A 36 5.37 13.74 14.97
N CYS A 37 4.78 13.68 16.17
CA CYS A 37 3.77 14.61 16.63
C CYS A 37 4.05 15.06 18.08
N PRO A 38 4.51 16.31 18.32
CA PRO A 38 4.78 16.84 19.66
C PRO A 38 3.53 16.95 20.58
N SER A 39 2.34 16.73 20.03
CA SER A 39 1.03 16.76 20.70
C SER A 39 0.45 15.38 21.03
N SER A 40 1.24 14.31 20.82
CA SER A 40 0.99 12.86 20.91
C SER A 40 0.48 12.28 22.25
N GLY A 41 -0.37 13.00 22.97
CA GLY A 41 -1.15 12.46 24.08
C GLY A 41 -2.47 11.80 23.66
N ARG A 42 -2.88 11.87 22.38
CA ARG A 42 -4.19 11.35 21.94
C ARG A 42 -4.16 10.71 20.55
N MET A 43 -4.66 9.47 20.50
CA MET A 43 -5.01 8.77 19.27
C MET A 43 -6.26 9.44 18.66
N GLY A 44 -6.06 10.25 17.63
CA GLY A 44 -7.13 10.89 16.85
C GLY A 44 -7.29 12.40 17.08
N GLY A 45 -7.39 13.15 15.97
CA GLY A 45 -7.61 14.60 15.94
C GLY A 45 -6.51 15.40 15.24
N GLU A 46 -5.42 14.75 14.83
CA GLU A 46 -4.27 15.39 14.18
C GLU A 46 -4.35 15.26 12.64
N GLU A 47 -3.84 16.28 11.95
CA GLU A 47 -3.76 16.31 10.49
C GLU A 47 -2.41 15.73 10.05
N HIS A 48 -2.46 14.71 9.20
CA HIS A 48 -1.27 14.06 8.64
C HIS A 48 -1.22 14.25 7.12
N THR A 49 -0.02 14.50 6.59
CA THR A 49 0.19 14.69 5.15
C THR A 49 0.75 13.43 4.51
N LEU A 50 -0.03 12.83 3.61
CA LEU A 50 0.44 11.77 2.71
C LEU A 50 1.01 12.39 1.42
N SER A 51 2.28 12.09 1.13
CA SER A 51 2.93 12.48 -0.12
C SER A 51 3.33 11.25 -0.93
N VAL A 52 3.13 11.28 -2.25
CA VAL A 52 3.47 10.18 -3.15
C VAL A 52 4.16 10.71 -4.40
N GLN A 53 5.37 10.20 -4.68
CA GLN A 53 6.10 10.47 -5.92
C GLN A 53 5.89 9.30 -6.87
N VAL A 54 5.24 9.54 -8.02
CA VAL A 54 5.01 8.52 -9.04
C VAL A 54 5.93 8.75 -10.22
N ILE A 55 6.75 7.75 -10.54
CA ILE A 55 7.65 7.78 -11.70
C ILE A 55 6.98 7.05 -12.86
N ARG A 56 7.04 7.65 -14.06
CA ARG A 56 6.41 7.08 -15.26
C ARG A 56 7.16 5.87 -15.81
N TRP A 57 8.49 5.95 -15.85
CA TRP A 57 9.37 4.92 -16.37
C TRP A 57 10.44 4.55 -15.33
N CYS A 58 10.53 3.27 -15.01
CA CYS A 58 11.60 2.68 -14.19
C CYS A 58 12.12 1.41 -14.86
N ASP A 59 13.07 0.72 -14.23
CA ASP A 59 13.56 -0.58 -14.69
C ASP A 59 12.42 -1.62 -14.81
N GLY A 60 11.39 -1.54 -13.97
CA GLY A 60 10.18 -2.37 -14.07
C GLY A 60 9.38 -2.15 -15.35
N SER A 61 9.50 -0.99 -16.00
CA SER A 61 8.81 -0.72 -17.27
C SER A 61 9.24 -1.68 -18.38
N TYR A 62 10.45 -2.23 -18.33
CA TYR A 62 10.91 -3.25 -19.29
C TYR A 62 10.14 -4.58 -19.15
N LEU A 63 9.53 -4.83 -17.99
CA LEU A 63 8.71 -6.01 -17.71
C LEU A 63 7.19 -5.72 -17.90
N GLU A 64 6.81 -4.47 -18.14
CA GLU A 64 5.43 -4.00 -18.28
C GLU A 64 5.08 -3.52 -19.71
N ASP A 65 5.75 -4.09 -20.73
CA ASP A 65 5.56 -3.73 -22.14
C ASP A 65 4.38 -4.48 -22.78
N GLN A 66 3.17 -4.24 -22.27
CA GLN A 66 1.95 -4.77 -22.89
C GLN A 66 1.50 -3.90 -24.08
N ASP A 67 0.82 -4.51 -25.06
CA ASP A 67 0.17 -3.81 -26.18
C ASP A 67 -1.05 -3.01 -25.68
N GLN A 68 -0.78 -1.81 -25.15
CA GLN A 68 -1.77 -0.91 -24.55
C GLN A 68 -1.26 0.55 -24.51
N TRP A 69 -2.12 1.45 -24.02
CA TRP A 69 -1.73 2.82 -23.74
C TRP A 69 -0.83 2.95 -22.52
N TRP A 70 0.22 3.76 -22.63
CA TRP A 70 1.12 4.08 -21.52
C TRP A 70 0.48 5.10 -20.57
N LEU A 71 -0.14 4.61 -19.50
CA LEU A 71 -0.80 5.42 -18.47
C LEU A 71 0.04 5.53 -17.17
N SER A 72 0.06 6.71 -16.56
CA SER A 72 0.75 7.00 -15.29
C SER A 72 -0.17 7.63 -14.24
N GLY A 73 0.26 7.63 -12.98
CA GLY A 73 -0.48 8.19 -11.85
C GLY A 73 -1.09 7.15 -10.91
N ILE A 74 -1.78 7.65 -9.88
CA ILE A 74 -2.56 6.87 -8.91
C ILE A 74 -3.91 6.53 -9.55
N GLN A 75 -4.04 5.31 -10.06
CA GLN A 75 -5.16 4.89 -10.91
C GLN A 75 -6.22 4.03 -10.18
N ARG A 76 -5.92 3.61 -8.94
CA ARG A 76 -6.79 2.80 -8.10
C ARG A 76 -6.92 3.43 -6.72
N HIS A 77 -7.85 2.91 -5.92
CA HIS A 77 -8.14 3.43 -4.61
C HIS A 77 -6.91 3.43 -3.69
N CYS A 78 -6.73 4.54 -2.99
CA CYS A 78 -5.88 4.65 -1.81
C CYS A 78 -6.80 4.77 -0.60
N TYR A 79 -6.56 3.97 0.43
CA TYR A 79 -7.32 4.01 1.66
C TYR A 79 -6.41 3.68 2.84
N LEU A 80 -6.79 4.18 4.01
CA LEU A 80 -6.19 3.83 5.28
C LEU A 80 -7.18 2.93 6.03
N TYR A 81 -6.67 1.92 6.71
CA TYR A 81 -7.48 1.02 7.53
C TYR A 81 -6.66 0.56 8.73
N SER A 82 -7.34 0.14 9.80
CA SER A 82 -6.71 -0.38 11.01
C SER A 82 -7.15 -1.82 11.27
N LYS A 83 -6.25 -2.60 11.87
CA LYS A 83 -6.52 -3.94 12.42
C LYS A 83 -6.33 -3.88 13.94
N PRO A 84 -7.04 -4.70 14.73
CA PRO A 84 -6.75 -4.83 16.15
C PRO A 84 -5.27 -5.24 16.35
N VAL A 85 -4.58 -4.55 17.25
CA VAL A 85 -3.15 -4.79 17.54
C VAL A 85 -2.93 -6.14 18.21
N GLU A 86 -3.88 -6.56 19.06
CA GLU A 86 -3.74 -7.79 19.86
C GLU A 86 -3.90 -9.07 19.02
N LEU A 87 -4.86 -9.09 18.10
CA LEU A 87 -5.16 -10.28 17.31
C LEU A 87 -5.93 -9.91 16.02
N ALA A 88 -5.38 -10.34 14.88
CA ALA A 88 -6.03 -10.20 13.57
C ALA A 88 -5.65 -11.35 12.63
N ILE A 89 -6.55 -11.73 11.73
CA ILE A 89 -6.25 -12.64 10.63
C ILE A 89 -5.43 -11.87 9.58
N ARG A 90 -4.22 -12.36 9.27
CA ARG A 90 -3.35 -11.73 8.26
C ARG A 90 -3.71 -12.18 6.84
N ASP A 91 -3.89 -13.47 6.65
CA ASP A 91 -4.16 -14.11 5.36
C ASP A 91 -4.92 -15.43 5.60
N PHE A 92 -5.72 -15.85 4.63
CA PHE A 92 -6.42 -17.13 4.65
C PHE A 92 -6.52 -17.69 3.24
N LYS A 93 -6.44 -19.02 3.12
CA LYS A 93 -6.53 -19.71 1.83
C LYS A 93 -7.70 -20.68 1.85
N VAL A 94 -8.52 -20.64 0.80
CA VAL A 94 -9.62 -21.58 0.58
C VAL A 94 -9.22 -22.55 -0.52
N GLN A 95 -9.36 -23.85 -0.27
CA GLN A 95 -9.15 -24.91 -1.24
C GLN A 95 -10.35 -25.85 -1.23
N THR A 96 -10.89 -26.14 -2.42
CA THR A 96 -12.00 -27.09 -2.59
C THR A 96 -11.50 -28.31 -3.35
N ASN A 97 -11.90 -29.50 -2.91
CA ASN A 97 -11.67 -30.74 -3.64
C ASN A 97 -12.99 -31.14 -4.31
N VAL A 98 -12.91 -31.64 -5.53
CA VAL A 98 -14.05 -32.23 -6.25
C VAL A 98 -13.83 -33.73 -6.26
N ASP A 99 -14.75 -34.48 -5.65
CA ASP A 99 -14.77 -35.94 -5.78
C ASP A 99 -15.39 -36.32 -7.12
N GLY A 100 -14.66 -37.09 -7.93
CA GLY A 100 -15.11 -37.52 -9.25
C GLY A 100 -16.17 -38.61 -9.14
N THR A 101 -17.44 -38.24 -9.16
CA THR A 101 -18.53 -39.14 -9.57
C THR A 101 -19.38 -38.42 -10.62
N THR A 102 -19.00 -38.56 -11.88
CA THR A 102 -19.92 -38.33 -13.01
C THR A 102 -20.94 -39.46 -13.03
N ALA A 103 -22.23 -39.12 -13.01
CA ALA A 103 -23.34 -40.03 -13.29
C ALA A 103 -23.36 -40.47 -14.76
#